data_AF-A0A8E0S291-F1
#
_entry.id   AF-A0A8E0S291-F1
#
_cell.length_a   1.000
_cell.length_b   1.000
_cell.length_c   1.000
_cell.angle_alpha   90.00
_cell.angle_beta   90.00
_cell.angle_gamma   90.00
#
_symmetry.space_group_name_H-M   'P 1'
#
loop_
_entity.id
_entity.type
_entity.pdbx_description
1 polymer ?
#
loop_
_entity_poly.entity_id
_entity_poly.type
_entity_poly.pdbx_seq_one_letter_code
_entity_poly.pdbx_strand_id
1 'polypeptide(L)'
;MLITYKANSPDTTPAVLSALKLSDQQKYSDRRTESQCLLSRQVELAIEPTRLADIPISLRQWLTPEDVYIAVTLDEKRMARRGIITARVVSVVQRAKLRKVKLSRVTHSKNFLYAYPADLNTLEIVVKVLEDVVVKGQVLEVEAARRVVIDEMLSVKEGHGVEMNIWHVMLLADVMTNRGEVFGYQRNGMAKAKNSVLFMASFERTGDYVFGTAHHGQDDKLTGVTESIILGNPTRLGTGTFDLLSNRWQDRLVLSKRPVFLIK
;
A
#
# COMPACT_ATOMS: atom_id res chain seq x y z
N MET A 1 32.80 -29.58 69.60
CA MET A 1 33.41 -30.33 68.49
C MET A 1 32.85 -29.75 67.20
N LEU A 2 33.71 -29.18 66.35
CA LEU A 2 33.46 -28.87 64.95
C LEU A 2 32.86 -30.11 64.24
N ILE A 3 32.14 -30.02 63.12
CA ILE A 3 32.74 -29.76 61.80
C ILE A 3 31.68 -29.18 60.84
N THR A 4 32.00 -28.01 60.30
CA THR A 4 31.53 -27.45 59.03
C THR A 4 32.23 -28.16 57.86
N TYR A 5 31.54 -28.38 56.74
CA TYR A 5 32.22 -28.52 55.44
C TYR A 5 31.58 -27.60 54.40
N LYS A 6 32.46 -26.82 53.77
CA LYS A 6 32.25 -25.96 52.62
C LYS A 6 33.14 -26.52 51.50
N ALA A 7 32.67 -26.41 50.25
CA ALA A 7 33.40 -26.03 49.04
C ALA A 7 33.32 -27.00 47.84
N ASN A 8 32.96 -26.38 46.70
CA ASN A 8 33.47 -26.55 45.33
C ASN A 8 32.51 -27.11 44.24
N SER A 9 32.13 -26.20 43.33
CA SER A 9 31.60 -26.40 41.96
C SER A 9 32.66 -27.03 41.01
N PRO A 10 32.46 -27.26 39.68
CA PRO A 10 31.30 -27.08 38.78
C PRO A 10 31.14 -28.22 37.71
N ASP A 11 30.10 -29.06 37.74
CA ASP A 11 29.82 -29.98 36.61
C ASP A 11 28.41 -29.76 36.06
N THR A 12 28.19 -28.58 35.46
CA THR A 12 27.12 -28.45 34.46
C THR A 12 27.72 -28.95 33.14
N THR A 13 27.32 -30.16 32.74
CA THR A 13 27.72 -30.74 31.46
C THR A 13 27.50 -29.71 30.33
N PRO A 14 28.44 -29.58 29.37
CA PRO A 14 28.33 -28.60 28.29
C PRO A 14 27.06 -28.79 27.43
N ALA A 15 26.44 -29.99 27.50
CA ALA A 15 25.15 -30.31 26.90
C ALA A 15 23.96 -29.57 27.55
N VAL A 16 23.95 -29.36 28.87
CA VAL A 16 22.81 -28.72 29.56
C VAL A 16 22.87 -27.19 29.42
N LEU A 17 24.07 -26.61 29.46
CA LEU A 17 24.27 -25.18 29.19
C LEU A 17 24.03 -24.82 27.72
N SER A 18 24.37 -25.71 26.78
CA SER A 18 24.03 -25.52 25.36
C SER A 18 22.54 -25.69 25.12
N ALA A 19 21.87 -26.65 25.78
CA ALA A 19 20.42 -26.80 25.70
C ALA A 19 19.65 -25.61 26.28
N LEU A 20 20.09 -25.04 27.42
CA LEU A 20 19.52 -23.81 27.98
C LEU A 20 19.73 -22.62 27.05
N LYS A 21 20.95 -22.43 26.51
CA LYS A 21 21.23 -21.39 25.50
C LYS A 21 20.42 -21.56 24.22
N LEU A 22 20.21 -22.79 23.76
CA LEU A 22 19.36 -23.09 22.60
C LEU A 22 17.90 -22.77 22.91
N SER A 23 17.39 -23.14 24.09
CA SER A 23 16.01 -22.83 24.51
C SER A 23 15.76 -21.32 24.70
N ASP A 24 16.77 -20.58 25.18
CA ASP A 24 16.72 -19.13 25.32
C ASP A 24 16.87 -18.41 23.97
N GLN A 25 17.69 -18.96 23.06
CA GLN A 25 17.76 -18.48 21.68
C GLN A 25 16.48 -18.76 20.89
N GLN A 26 15.82 -19.90 21.15
CA GLN A 26 14.51 -20.22 20.56
C GLN A 26 13.40 -19.34 21.13
N LYS A 27 13.39 -19.10 22.44
CA LYS A 27 12.47 -18.12 23.05
C LYS A 27 12.74 -16.69 22.58
N TYR A 28 14.00 -16.33 22.30
CA TYR A 28 14.36 -15.02 21.77
C TYR A 28 14.01 -14.89 20.28
N SER A 29 14.16 -15.95 19.48
CA SER A 29 13.67 -15.99 18.10
C SER A 29 12.15 -15.92 18.07
N ASP A 30 11.46 -16.67 18.93
CA ASP A 30 9.98 -16.69 19.00
C ASP A 30 9.43 -15.33 19.45
N ARG A 31 10.06 -14.66 20.43
CA ARG A 31 9.68 -13.28 20.79
C ARG A 31 9.93 -12.30 19.65
N ARG A 32 11.00 -12.47 18.86
CA ARG A 32 11.24 -11.66 17.65
C ARG A 32 10.19 -11.93 16.58
N THR A 33 9.82 -13.19 16.36
CA THR A 33 8.77 -13.58 15.42
C THR A 33 7.41 -13.07 15.88
N GLU A 34 7.09 -13.10 17.17
CA GLU A 34 5.89 -12.48 17.74
C GLU A 34 5.91 -10.96 17.60
N SER A 35 7.05 -10.31 17.87
CA SER A 35 7.20 -8.85 17.72
C SER A 35 7.10 -8.42 16.26
N GLN A 36 7.72 -9.18 15.34
CA GLN A 36 7.62 -9.01 13.90
C GLN A 36 6.23 -9.38 13.38
N CYS A 37 5.52 -10.31 13.99
CA CYS A 37 4.13 -10.65 13.65
C CYS A 37 3.17 -9.57 14.16
N LEU A 38 3.44 -8.95 15.31
CA LEU A 38 2.68 -7.81 15.82
C LEU A 38 2.92 -6.54 15.00
N LEU A 39 4.18 -6.29 14.59
CA LEU A 39 4.56 -5.24 13.65
C LEU A 39 3.98 -5.53 12.27
N SER A 40 4.12 -6.75 11.75
CA SER A 40 3.51 -7.18 10.49
C SER A 40 2.00 -7.10 10.54
N ARG A 41 1.36 -7.34 11.69
CA ARG A 41 -0.08 -7.17 11.91
C ARG A 41 -0.46 -5.70 12.04
N GLN A 42 0.37 -4.85 12.62
CA GLN A 42 0.18 -3.39 12.61
C GLN A 42 0.33 -2.81 11.21
N VAL A 43 1.29 -3.33 10.45
CA VAL A 43 1.54 -3.01 9.04
C VAL A 43 0.39 -3.57 8.19
N GLU A 44 -0.09 -4.77 8.45
CA GLU A 44 -1.27 -5.35 7.82
C GLU A 44 -2.54 -4.57 8.20
N LEU A 45 -2.67 -4.05 9.42
CA LEU A 45 -3.76 -3.15 9.84
C LEU A 45 -3.61 -1.71 9.30
N ALA A 46 -2.40 -1.30 8.92
CA ALA A 46 -2.10 -0.02 8.29
C ALA A 46 -2.18 -0.07 6.75
N ILE A 47 -1.96 -1.27 6.18
CA ILE A 47 -2.12 -1.64 4.77
C ILE A 47 -3.57 -2.04 4.49
N GLU A 48 -4.26 -2.66 5.45
CA GLU A 48 -5.72 -2.74 5.46
C GLU A 48 -6.22 -1.31 5.25
N PRO A 49 -7.12 -1.10 4.27
CA PRO A 49 -7.43 0.23 3.79
C PRO A 49 -7.72 1.11 5.00
N THR A 50 -6.97 2.19 5.11
CA THR A 50 -7.05 3.17 6.19
C THR A 50 -8.34 3.95 6.02
N ARG A 51 -9.45 3.24 6.19
CA ARG A 51 -10.81 3.69 6.06
C ARG A 51 -11.02 4.77 7.10
N LEU A 52 -10.67 6.01 6.72
CA LEU A 52 -11.37 7.19 7.20
C LEU A 52 -12.86 6.91 7.09
N ALA A 53 -13.26 6.16 6.05
CA ALA A 53 -14.56 5.53 5.83
C ALA A 53 -15.20 4.81 7.04
N ASP A 54 -14.40 4.17 7.90
CA ASP A 54 -14.91 3.41 9.05
C ASP A 54 -15.03 4.27 10.31
N ILE A 55 -14.48 5.48 10.30
CA ILE A 55 -14.54 6.41 11.43
C ILE A 55 -15.90 7.15 11.51
N PRO A 56 -16.51 7.66 10.42
CA PRO A 56 -17.78 8.35 10.50
C PRO A 56 -18.91 7.36 10.82
N ILE A 57 -19.67 7.69 11.85
CA ILE A 57 -20.90 6.99 12.22
C ILE A 57 -22.07 7.52 11.39
N SER A 58 -22.13 8.84 11.18
CA SER A 58 -23.19 9.46 10.40
C SER A 58 -22.76 10.81 9.82
N LEU A 59 -23.31 11.15 8.66
CA LEU A 59 -23.21 12.45 8.03
C LEU A 59 -24.61 13.06 8.05
N ARG A 60 -24.76 14.25 8.66
CA ARG A 60 -26.04 14.97 8.77
C ARG A 60 -25.90 16.39 8.24
N GLN A 61 -26.93 16.84 7.53
CA GLN A 61 -27.04 18.21 7.07
C GLN A 61 -27.84 19.01 8.09
N TRP A 62 -27.36 20.21 8.42
CA TRP A 62 -28.03 21.12 9.33
C TRP A 62 -28.22 22.46 8.62
N LEU A 63 -29.44 22.96 8.67
CA LEU A 63 -29.79 24.31 8.24
C LEU A 63 -30.24 25.07 9.48
N THR A 64 -29.42 26.02 9.92
CA THR A 64 -29.83 27.03 10.91
C THR A 64 -30.06 28.35 10.17
N PRO A 65 -30.82 29.29 10.76
CA PRO A 65 -31.05 30.60 10.13
C PRO A 65 -29.76 31.42 9.94
N GLU A 66 -28.69 31.11 10.67
CA GLU A 66 -27.40 31.82 10.58
C GLU A 66 -26.40 31.11 9.67
N ASP A 67 -26.37 29.77 9.67
CA ASP A 67 -25.37 28.98 8.96
C ASP A 67 -25.98 27.68 8.40
N VAL A 68 -25.49 27.27 7.24
CA VAL A 68 -25.72 25.92 6.71
C VAL A 68 -24.42 25.14 6.82
N TYR A 69 -24.47 23.95 7.42
CA TYR A 69 -23.28 23.13 7.61
C TYR A 69 -23.58 21.64 7.56
N ILE A 70 -22.53 20.87 7.27
CA ILE A 70 -22.56 19.41 7.26
C ILE A 70 -21.78 18.95 8.49
N ALA A 71 -22.46 18.21 9.36
CA ALA A 71 -21.88 17.60 10.54
C ALA A 71 -21.57 16.13 10.27
N VAL A 72 -20.31 15.75 10.46
CA VAL A 72 -19.88 14.34 10.45
C VAL A 72 -19.60 13.92 11.89
N THR A 73 -20.32 12.90 12.35
CA THR A 73 -20.11 12.29 13.66
C THR A 73 -19.06 11.19 13.54
N LEU A 74 -17.98 11.28 14.32
CA LEU A 74 -16.85 10.36 14.29
C LEU A 74 -16.90 9.41 15.50
N ASP A 75 -16.52 8.15 15.31
CA ASP A 75 -16.45 7.14 16.37
C ASP A 75 -15.17 7.29 17.20
N GLU A 76 -15.33 7.77 18.44
CA GLU A 76 -14.23 7.97 19.39
C GLU A 76 -13.48 6.68 19.72
N LYS A 77 -14.18 5.54 19.82
CA LYS A 77 -13.54 4.25 20.14
C LYS A 77 -12.71 3.74 18.97
N ARG A 78 -13.12 4.02 17.73
CA ARG A 78 -12.34 3.67 16.53
C ARG A 78 -11.16 4.61 16.36
N MET A 79 -11.34 5.90 16.64
CA MET A 79 -10.25 6.89 16.63
C MET A 79 -9.17 6.57 17.67
N ALA A 80 -9.56 6.26 18.91
CA ALA A 80 -8.63 5.94 19.99
C ALA A 80 -7.81 4.68 19.73
N ARG A 81 -8.43 3.63 19.18
CA ARG A 81 -7.74 2.39 18.77
C ARG A 81 -6.67 2.62 17.71
N ARG A 82 -6.83 3.65 16.88
CA ARG A 82 -5.96 3.94 15.72
C ARG A 82 -5.07 5.18 15.91
N GLY A 83 -5.14 5.85 17.07
CA GLY A 83 -4.37 7.07 17.34
C GLY A 83 -4.71 8.26 16.43
N ILE A 84 -5.90 8.27 15.82
CA ILE A 84 -6.32 9.34 14.89
C ILE A 84 -6.99 10.46 15.68
N ILE A 85 -6.46 11.68 15.54
CA ILE A 85 -6.99 12.88 16.19
C ILE A 85 -7.97 13.58 15.23
N THR A 86 -9.07 14.14 15.73
CA THR A 86 -10.05 14.88 14.91
C THR A 86 -9.46 16.06 14.15
N ALA A 87 -8.46 16.75 14.72
CA ALA A 87 -7.69 17.77 14.04
C ALA A 87 -7.00 17.25 12.76
N ARG A 88 -6.56 15.99 12.76
CA ARG A 88 -5.97 15.36 11.56
C ARG A 88 -7.02 15.19 10.48
N VAL A 89 -8.23 14.75 10.83
CA VAL A 89 -9.35 14.60 9.89
C VAL A 89 -9.74 15.94 9.27
N VAL A 90 -9.74 17.04 10.04
CA VAL A 90 -9.96 18.40 9.53
C VAL A 90 -8.90 18.80 8.50
N SER A 91 -7.62 18.63 8.84
CA SER A 91 -6.52 18.99 7.95
C SER A 91 -6.57 18.21 6.62
N VAL A 92 -7.08 16.99 6.69
CA VAL A 92 -7.29 16.10 5.55
C VAL A 92 -8.43 16.60 4.67
N VAL A 93 -9.59 16.93 5.25
CA VAL A 93 -10.73 17.47 4.51
C VAL A 93 -10.44 18.84 3.89
N GLN A 94 -9.66 19.68 4.58
CA GLN A 94 -9.23 20.98 4.04
C GLN A 94 -8.25 20.84 2.87
N ARG A 95 -7.37 19.84 2.89
CA ARG A 95 -6.38 19.59 1.82
C ARG A 95 -6.97 18.79 0.66
N ALA A 96 -8.00 17.99 0.91
CA ALA A 96 -8.70 17.26 -0.13
C ALA A 96 -9.20 18.27 -1.16
N LYS A 97 -8.71 18.18 -2.39
CA LYS A 97 -9.23 18.97 -3.51
C LYS A 97 -10.64 18.50 -3.81
N LEU A 98 -11.62 19.02 -3.06
CA LEU A 98 -13.03 18.79 -3.34
C LEU A 98 -13.27 19.30 -4.74
N ARG A 99 -13.75 18.43 -5.65
CA ARG A 99 -13.87 18.67 -7.10
C ARG A 99 -14.38 20.08 -7.45
N LYS A 100 -13.48 21.07 -7.52
CA LYS A 100 -13.76 22.50 -7.74
C LYS A 100 -14.76 23.15 -6.77
N VAL A 101 -14.98 22.60 -5.57
CA VAL A 101 -15.88 23.22 -4.57
C VAL A 101 -15.06 23.88 -3.47
N LYS A 102 -15.30 25.17 -3.23
CA LYS A 102 -14.69 25.92 -2.14
C LYS A 102 -15.51 25.70 -0.86
N LEU A 103 -14.86 25.19 0.19
CA LEU A 103 -15.41 25.29 1.54
C LEU A 103 -15.06 26.67 2.10
N SER A 104 -15.98 27.27 2.84
CA SER A 104 -15.73 28.55 3.54
C SER A 104 -14.86 28.31 4.78
N ARG A 105 -15.21 27.30 5.59
CA ARG A 105 -14.44 26.88 6.77
C ARG A 105 -14.72 25.43 7.12
N VAL A 106 -13.77 24.81 7.84
CA VAL A 106 -13.94 23.49 8.45
C VAL A 106 -13.54 23.61 9.92
N THR A 107 -14.47 23.33 10.82
CA THR A 107 -14.24 23.33 12.26
C THR A 107 -14.40 21.92 12.82
N HIS A 108 -13.88 21.70 14.02
CA HIS A 108 -14.03 20.43 14.72
C HIS A 108 -14.32 20.67 16.19
N SER A 109 -15.01 19.69 16.76
CA SER A 109 -15.16 19.45 18.18
C SER A 109 -14.75 18.00 18.46
N LYS A 110 -14.67 17.61 19.75
CA LYS A 110 -14.15 16.30 20.22
C LYS A 110 -14.37 15.15 19.23
N ASN A 111 -15.62 14.88 18.87
CA ASN A 111 -16.02 13.79 17.96
C ASN A 111 -16.84 14.27 16.75
N PHE A 112 -16.89 15.58 16.51
CA PHE A 112 -17.70 16.16 15.44
C PHE A 112 -16.83 16.98 14.50
N LEU A 113 -17.02 16.78 13.20
CA LEU A 113 -16.44 17.59 12.15
C LEU A 113 -17.55 18.41 11.51
N TYR A 114 -17.36 19.72 11.38
CA TYR A 114 -18.30 20.62 10.73
C TYR A 114 -17.67 21.22 9.48
N ALA A 115 -18.33 21.03 8.35
CA ALA A 115 -17.91 21.58 7.06
C ALA A 115 -18.96 22.58 6.57
N TYR A 116 -18.51 23.80 6.25
CA TYR A 116 -19.36 24.89 5.81
C TYR A 116 -19.16 25.11 4.30
N PRO A 117 -20.19 24.93 3.46
CA PRO A 117 -20.12 25.27 2.05
C PRO A 117 -19.93 26.79 1.87
N ALA A 118 -19.34 27.21 0.75
CA ALA A 118 -19.30 28.63 0.37
C ALA A 118 -20.67 29.11 -0.14
N ASP A 119 -21.39 28.25 -0.87
CA ASP A 119 -22.69 28.57 -1.47
C ASP A 119 -23.72 27.47 -1.19
N LEU A 120 -24.99 27.84 -0.96
CA LEU A 120 -26.10 26.89 -0.76
C LEU A 120 -26.27 25.91 -1.93
N ASN A 121 -26.06 26.38 -3.16
CA ASN A 121 -26.16 25.55 -4.37
C ASN A 121 -25.09 24.44 -4.42
N THR A 122 -24.03 24.56 -3.62
CA THR A 122 -22.95 23.56 -3.55
C THR A 122 -23.17 22.52 -2.45
N LEU A 123 -24.20 22.66 -1.61
CA LEU A 123 -24.44 21.78 -0.46
C LEU A 123 -24.44 20.29 -0.85
N GLU A 124 -25.22 19.93 -1.87
CA GLU A 124 -25.36 18.54 -2.31
C GLU A 124 -24.03 17.98 -2.86
N ILE A 125 -23.24 18.83 -3.51
CA ILE A 125 -21.92 18.46 -4.02
C ILE A 125 -20.94 18.27 -2.85
N VAL A 126 -20.96 19.17 -1.86
CA VAL A 126 -20.10 19.04 -0.66
C VAL A 126 -20.45 17.77 0.11
N VAL A 127 -21.73 17.41 0.24
CA VAL A 127 -22.15 16.16 0.88
C VAL A 127 -21.56 14.96 0.14
N LYS A 128 -21.73 14.88 -1.18
CA LYS A 128 -21.19 13.76 -1.99
C LYS A 128 -19.66 13.67 -1.89
N VAL A 129 -18.97 14.80 -1.90
CA VAL A 129 -17.51 14.79 -1.80
C VAL A 129 -17.03 14.46 -0.38
N LEU A 130 -17.70 14.94 0.67
CA LEU A 130 -17.39 14.54 2.05
C LEU A 130 -17.68 13.05 2.26
N GLU A 131 -18.71 12.51 1.62
CA GLU A 131 -18.94 11.07 1.59
C GLU A 131 -17.77 10.35 0.90
N ASP A 132 -17.32 10.80 -0.27
CA ASP A 132 -16.19 10.17 -0.96
C ASP A 132 -14.85 10.30 -0.18
N VAL A 133 -14.61 11.42 0.49
CA VAL A 133 -13.34 11.70 1.21
C VAL A 133 -13.33 11.11 2.62
N VAL A 134 -14.42 11.26 3.36
CA VAL A 134 -14.51 10.85 4.78
C VAL A 134 -15.16 9.49 4.92
N VAL A 135 -16.19 9.17 4.12
CA VAL A 135 -16.93 7.89 4.20
C VAL A 135 -16.38 6.83 3.23
N LYS A 136 -15.65 7.20 2.17
CA LYS A 136 -14.96 6.23 1.29
C LYS A 136 -13.44 6.29 1.35
N GLY A 137 -12.85 7.36 1.90
CA GLY A 137 -11.41 7.49 2.18
C GLY A 137 -10.47 7.44 0.95
N GLN A 138 -11.02 7.40 -0.26
CA GLN A 138 -10.33 6.93 -1.47
C GLN A 138 -9.04 7.68 -1.85
N VAL A 139 -8.89 8.95 -1.47
CA VAL A 139 -7.80 9.82 -1.96
C VAL A 139 -6.61 9.89 -1.01
N LEU A 140 -6.80 9.56 0.26
CA LEU A 140 -5.76 9.72 1.29
C LEU A 140 -5.15 8.40 1.75
N GLU A 141 -5.88 7.31 1.56
CA GLU A 141 -5.46 5.97 1.95
C GLU A 141 -4.22 5.51 1.18
N VAL A 142 -4.19 5.75 -0.13
CA VAL A 142 -3.14 5.22 -1.01
C VAL A 142 -1.80 5.90 -0.78
N GLU A 143 -1.78 7.23 -0.68
CA GLU A 143 -0.54 7.98 -0.45
C GLU A 143 -0.04 7.82 0.99
N ALA A 144 -0.95 7.68 1.97
CA ALA A 144 -0.60 7.36 3.34
C ALA A 144 0.00 5.95 3.43
N ALA A 145 -0.62 4.95 2.78
CA ALA A 145 -0.10 3.59 2.76
C ALA A 145 1.26 3.51 2.05
N ARG A 146 1.44 4.26 0.95
CA ARG A 146 2.74 4.41 0.28
C ARG A 146 3.82 4.90 1.24
N ARG A 147 3.49 5.92 2.06
CA ARG A 147 4.40 6.46 3.08
C ARG A 147 4.74 5.42 4.15
N VAL A 148 3.74 4.71 4.67
CA VAL A 148 3.92 3.65 5.66
C VAL A 148 4.86 2.55 5.13
N VAL A 149 4.66 2.10 3.89
CA VAL A 149 5.55 1.10 3.27
C VAL A 149 7.00 1.59 3.22
N ILE A 150 7.22 2.86 2.87
CA ILE A 150 8.57 3.44 2.84
C ILE A 150 9.19 3.48 4.23
N ASP A 151 8.46 4.02 5.22
CA ASP A 151 8.97 4.22 6.57
C ASP A 151 9.29 2.86 7.25
N GLU A 152 8.45 1.83 7.06
CA GLU A 152 8.69 0.48 7.58
C GLU A 152 9.88 -0.22 6.93
N MET A 153 10.02 -0.14 5.61
CA MET A 153 11.17 -0.73 4.92
C MET A 153 12.49 -0.07 5.34
N LEU A 154 12.48 1.24 5.61
CA LEU A 154 13.62 1.95 6.15
C LEU A 154 13.91 1.56 7.61
N SER A 155 12.87 1.36 8.43
CA SER A 155 13.04 0.90 9.82
C SER A 155 13.66 -0.51 9.88
N VAL A 156 13.19 -1.44 9.04
CA VAL A 156 13.77 -2.80 8.94
C VAL A 156 15.22 -2.72 8.51
N LYS A 157 15.54 -1.86 7.54
CA LYS A 157 16.91 -1.63 7.06
C LYS A 157 17.83 -1.16 8.19
N GLU A 158 17.42 -0.18 8.98
CA GLU A 158 18.20 0.35 10.12
C GLU A 158 18.53 -0.74 11.15
N GLY A 159 17.59 -1.67 11.39
CA GLY A 159 17.80 -2.79 12.31
C GLY A 159 18.81 -3.85 11.86
N HIS A 160 19.15 -3.91 10.56
CA HIS A 160 20.01 -4.96 9.98
C HIS A 160 21.36 -4.44 9.47
N GLY A 161 21.65 -3.14 9.58
CA GLY A 161 22.91 -2.55 9.12
C GLY A 161 23.12 -2.62 7.60
N VAL A 162 22.04 -2.79 6.82
CA VAL A 162 22.11 -2.85 5.35
C VAL A 162 22.00 -1.44 4.79
N GLU A 163 22.91 -1.03 3.91
CA GLU A 163 22.79 0.23 3.19
C GLU A 163 21.96 0.04 1.90
N MET A 164 20.83 0.74 1.80
CA MET A 164 19.91 0.72 0.65
C MET A 164 19.52 2.15 0.30
N ASN A 165 19.54 2.46 -0.99
CA ASN A 165 19.12 3.76 -1.47
C ASN A 165 17.58 3.92 -1.38
N ILE A 166 17.12 5.07 -0.90
CA ILE A 166 15.70 5.37 -0.72
C ILE A 166 14.91 5.33 -2.03
N TRP A 167 15.55 5.60 -3.18
CA TRP A 167 14.88 5.55 -4.48
C TRP A 167 14.35 4.15 -4.81
N HIS A 168 15.02 3.08 -4.37
CA HIS A 168 14.54 1.71 -4.58
C HIS A 168 13.28 1.41 -3.74
N VAL A 169 13.29 1.89 -2.49
CA VAL A 169 12.14 1.76 -1.57
C VAL A 169 10.95 2.56 -2.10
N MET A 170 11.20 3.80 -2.56
CA MET A 170 10.17 4.65 -3.15
C MET A 170 9.58 4.02 -4.41
N LEU A 171 10.42 3.50 -5.31
CA LEU A 171 9.94 2.83 -6.52
C LEU A 171 9.06 1.63 -6.19
N LEU A 172 9.46 0.82 -5.21
CA LEU A 172 8.66 -0.33 -4.77
C LEU A 172 7.32 0.12 -4.18
N ALA A 173 7.30 1.13 -3.32
CA ALA A 173 6.07 1.67 -2.75
C ALA A 173 5.15 2.25 -3.83
N ASP A 174 5.69 2.95 -4.83
CA ASP A 174 4.93 3.47 -5.97
C ASP A 174 4.34 2.32 -6.80
N VAL A 175 5.10 1.26 -7.07
CA VAL A 175 4.61 0.06 -7.79
C VAL A 175 3.50 -0.65 -7.01
N MET A 176 3.63 -0.74 -5.68
CA MET A 176 2.61 -1.35 -4.82
C MET A 176 1.32 -0.53 -4.76
N THR A 177 1.37 0.77 -5.02
CA THR A 177 0.22 1.70 -4.83
C THR A 177 -0.34 2.31 -6.12
N ASN A 178 0.27 2.03 -7.28
CA ASN A 178 -0.07 2.70 -8.55
C ASN A 178 -1.51 2.46 -9.06
N ARG A 179 -2.23 1.46 -8.56
CA ARG A 179 -3.61 1.13 -9.01
C ARG A 179 -4.71 1.70 -8.11
N GLY A 180 -4.36 2.55 -7.15
CA GLY A 180 -5.32 3.15 -6.22
C GLY A 180 -5.69 2.26 -5.02
N GLU A 181 -5.02 1.12 -4.85
CA GLU A 181 -5.06 0.26 -3.67
C GLU A 181 -3.64 -0.31 -3.47
N VAL A 182 -3.34 -0.80 -2.27
CA VAL A 182 -2.04 -1.43 -1.97
C VAL A 182 -2.08 -2.89 -2.40
N PHE A 183 -1.28 -3.24 -3.40
CA PHE A 183 -1.11 -4.63 -3.84
C PHE A 183 0.20 -5.19 -3.28
N GLY A 184 0.10 -6.26 -2.49
CA GLY A 184 1.27 -7.05 -2.12
C GLY A 184 1.85 -7.76 -3.34
N TYR A 185 3.18 -7.87 -3.40
CA TYR A 185 3.88 -8.61 -4.46
C TYR A 185 3.94 -10.11 -4.16
N GLN A 186 2.77 -10.67 -3.89
CA GLN A 186 2.52 -12.08 -3.58
C GLN A 186 1.44 -12.59 -4.52
N ARG A 187 1.34 -13.90 -4.66
CA ARG A 187 0.34 -14.61 -5.46
C ARG A 187 -1.06 -13.97 -5.46
N ASN A 188 -1.64 -13.67 -4.30
CA ASN A 188 -2.99 -13.11 -4.19
C ASN A 188 -3.07 -11.63 -4.62
N GLY A 189 -2.02 -10.85 -4.39
CA GLY A 189 -1.96 -9.45 -4.83
C GLY A 189 -1.68 -9.33 -6.33
N MET A 190 -0.81 -10.19 -6.86
CA MET A 190 -0.50 -10.25 -8.28
C MET A 190 -1.66 -10.77 -9.13
N ALA A 191 -2.50 -11.67 -8.60
CA ALA A 191 -3.69 -12.14 -9.30
C ALA A 191 -4.73 -11.01 -9.53
N LYS A 192 -4.81 -10.06 -8.61
CA LYS A 192 -5.68 -8.88 -8.74
C LYS A 192 -5.08 -7.83 -9.68
N ALA A 193 -3.75 -7.80 -9.75
CA ALA A 193 -3.04 -7.00 -10.72
C ALA A 193 -3.24 -7.63 -12.12
N LYS A 194 -4.18 -7.09 -12.91
CA LYS A 194 -4.43 -7.40 -14.35
C LYS A 194 -3.15 -7.47 -15.21
N ASN A 195 -2.37 -8.53 -15.05
CA ASN A 195 -1.08 -8.75 -15.69
C ASN A 195 -1.23 -9.78 -16.81
N SER A 196 -0.19 -9.97 -17.61
CA SER A 196 -0.13 -11.00 -18.66
C SER A 196 -0.42 -12.39 -18.08
N VAL A 197 -1.10 -13.21 -18.86
CA VAL A 197 -1.43 -14.59 -18.51
C VAL A 197 -0.15 -15.42 -18.40
N LEU A 198 0.75 -15.27 -19.38
CA LEU A 198 2.04 -15.97 -19.38
C LEU A 198 2.90 -15.56 -18.20
N PHE A 199 2.90 -14.28 -17.86
CA PHE A 199 3.55 -13.79 -16.64
C PHE A 199 3.00 -14.48 -15.39
N MET A 200 1.67 -14.48 -15.21
CA MET A 200 1.03 -15.13 -14.05
C MET A 200 1.30 -16.64 -14.00
N ALA A 201 1.20 -17.32 -15.14
CA ALA A 201 1.42 -18.75 -15.27
C ALA A 201 2.88 -19.16 -15.01
N SER A 202 3.84 -18.28 -15.34
CA SER A 202 5.27 -18.47 -15.05
C SER A 202 5.64 -18.22 -13.60
N PHE A 203 4.86 -17.40 -12.89
CA PHE A 203 5.08 -17.13 -11.47
C PHE A 203 4.61 -18.32 -10.63
N GLU A 204 3.30 -18.64 -10.68
CA GLU A 204 2.72 -19.78 -9.93
C GLU A 204 1.39 -20.25 -10.57
N ARG A 205 0.95 -21.47 -10.23
CA ARG A 205 -0.33 -22.07 -10.69
C ARG A 205 -0.55 -22.01 -12.20
N THR A 206 0.44 -22.48 -12.96
CA THR A 206 0.41 -22.51 -14.42
C THR A 206 -0.88 -23.09 -15.00
N GLY A 207 -1.34 -24.24 -14.48
CA GLY A 207 -2.56 -24.90 -14.95
C GLY A 207 -3.81 -24.03 -14.80
N ASP A 208 -4.06 -23.51 -13.60
CA ASP A 208 -5.25 -22.68 -13.31
C ASP A 208 -5.31 -21.46 -14.24
N TYR A 209 -4.19 -20.79 -14.48
CA TYR A 209 -4.15 -19.61 -15.36
C TYR A 209 -4.30 -19.98 -16.83
N VAL A 210 -3.61 -21.02 -17.33
CA VAL A 210 -3.71 -21.42 -18.74
C VAL A 210 -5.09 -21.97 -19.07
N PHE A 211 -5.63 -22.88 -18.25
CA PHE A 211 -6.97 -23.42 -18.47
C PHE A 211 -8.06 -22.38 -18.24
N GLY A 212 -7.91 -21.56 -17.20
CA GLY A 212 -8.85 -20.48 -16.91
C GLY A 212 -8.93 -19.48 -18.05
N THR A 213 -7.79 -19.07 -18.61
CA THR A 213 -7.76 -18.09 -19.71
C THR A 213 -8.20 -18.68 -21.04
N ALA A 214 -7.86 -19.94 -21.31
CA ALA A 214 -8.38 -20.68 -22.46
C ALA A 214 -9.93 -20.79 -22.41
N HIS A 215 -10.49 -21.07 -21.23
CA HIS A 215 -11.94 -21.10 -21.03
C HIS A 215 -12.60 -19.73 -21.27
N HIS A 216 -11.95 -18.64 -20.86
CA HIS A 216 -12.47 -17.27 -21.05
C HIS A 216 -12.11 -16.65 -22.41
N GLY A 217 -11.32 -17.33 -23.25
CA GLY A 217 -10.84 -16.79 -24.53
C GLY A 217 -10.03 -15.50 -24.38
N GLN A 218 -9.20 -15.39 -23.33
CA GLN A 218 -8.45 -14.18 -23.06
C GLN A 218 -7.17 -14.11 -23.92
N ASP A 219 -7.02 -13.02 -24.67
CA ASP A 219 -5.81 -12.74 -25.44
C ASP A 219 -4.74 -12.03 -24.60
N ASP A 220 -3.48 -12.45 -24.78
CA ASP A 220 -2.32 -11.80 -24.18
C ASP A 220 -1.63 -10.85 -25.18
N LYS A 221 -1.36 -9.61 -24.76
CA LYS A 221 -0.76 -8.57 -25.60
C LYS A 221 0.76 -8.67 -25.72
N LEU A 222 1.38 -9.54 -24.92
CA LEU A 222 2.82 -9.81 -24.92
C LEU A 222 3.69 -8.55 -24.74
N THR A 223 3.26 -7.64 -23.87
CA THR A 223 3.89 -6.32 -23.69
C THR A 223 4.99 -6.30 -22.64
N GLY A 224 4.91 -7.22 -21.68
CA GLY A 224 5.85 -7.39 -20.58
C GLY A 224 7.11 -8.13 -20.99
N VAL A 225 8.02 -8.20 -20.04
CA VAL A 225 9.35 -8.79 -20.22
C VAL A 225 9.26 -10.31 -20.21
N THR A 226 8.49 -10.86 -19.28
CA THR A 226 8.43 -12.31 -19.02
C THR A 226 7.83 -13.07 -20.20
N GLU A 227 6.65 -12.65 -20.66
CA GLU A 227 6.03 -13.17 -21.89
C GLU A 227 6.94 -13.07 -23.13
N SER A 228 7.69 -11.98 -23.29
CA SER A 228 8.61 -11.79 -24.41
C SER A 228 9.76 -12.79 -24.35
N ILE A 229 10.33 -13.02 -23.16
CA ILE A 229 11.38 -14.02 -22.96
C ILE A 229 10.85 -15.42 -23.22
N ILE A 230 9.67 -15.77 -22.70
CA ILE A 230 9.06 -17.10 -22.89
C ILE A 230 8.86 -17.42 -24.37
N LEU A 231 8.46 -16.42 -25.17
CA LEU A 231 8.24 -16.58 -26.61
C LEU A 231 9.48 -16.34 -27.47
N GLY A 232 10.60 -15.91 -26.88
CA GLY A 232 11.83 -15.59 -27.61
C GLY A 232 11.81 -14.25 -28.37
N ASN A 233 10.86 -13.37 -28.05
CA ASN A 233 10.80 -12.02 -28.61
C ASN A 233 11.77 -11.07 -27.89
N PRO A 234 12.36 -10.09 -28.60
CA PRO A 234 13.20 -9.07 -27.97
C PRO A 234 12.37 -8.22 -26.99
N THR A 235 12.90 -8.00 -25.79
CA THR A 235 12.21 -7.26 -24.72
C THR A 235 12.31 -5.76 -24.95
N ARG A 236 11.24 -5.02 -24.62
CA ARG A 236 11.20 -3.54 -24.75
C ARG A 236 11.86 -2.82 -23.56
N LEU A 237 13.07 -3.25 -23.19
CA LEU A 237 13.88 -2.63 -22.14
C LEU A 237 15.32 -2.45 -22.61
N GLY A 238 16.00 -1.43 -22.07
CA GLY A 238 17.39 -1.13 -22.43
C GLY A 238 17.56 -0.87 -23.92
N THR A 239 18.37 -1.67 -24.60
CA THR A 239 18.64 -1.55 -26.04
C THR A 239 17.44 -1.86 -26.92
N GLY A 240 16.46 -2.64 -26.44
CA GLY A 240 15.22 -2.93 -27.17
C GLY A 240 14.14 -1.85 -27.05
N THR A 241 14.45 -0.69 -26.45
CA THR A 241 13.48 0.41 -26.30
C THR A 241 13.33 1.27 -27.55
N PHE A 242 14.30 1.21 -28.48
CA PHE A 242 14.29 2.00 -29.71
C PHE A 242 14.65 1.11 -30.90
N ASP A 243 14.06 1.44 -32.05
CA ASP A 243 14.41 0.82 -33.33
C ASP A 243 15.41 1.70 -34.07
N LEU A 244 16.36 1.07 -34.76
CA LEU A 244 17.32 1.78 -35.61
C LEU A 244 16.80 1.85 -37.05
N LEU A 245 16.72 3.07 -37.58
CA LEU A 245 16.42 3.31 -38.98
C LEU A 245 17.71 3.64 -39.72
N SER A 246 17.97 2.96 -40.84
CA SER A 246 19.13 3.21 -41.69
C SER A 246 18.71 3.87 -43.00
N ASN A 247 19.29 5.05 -43.29
CA ASN A 247 19.00 5.83 -44.50
C ASN A 247 19.34 5.10 -45.82
N ARG A 248 20.15 4.03 -45.76
CA ARG A 248 20.46 3.20 -46.94
C ARG A 248 19.25 2.44 -47.50
N TRP A 249 18.17 2.34 -46.73
CA TRP A 249 16.96 1.58 -47.07
C TRP A 249 15.71 2.46 -47.21
N GLN A 250 15.86 3.79 -47.20
CA GLN A 250 14.74 4.74 -47.31
C GLN A 250 13.95 4.61 -48.63
N ASP A 251 14.57 4.10 -49.70
CA ASP A 251 13.92 4.03 -51.02
C ASP A 251 12.92 2.87 -51.19
N ARG A 252 12.86 1.91 -50.26
CA ARG A 252 11.99 0.72 -50.39
C ARG A 252 10.86 0.59 -49.37
N LEU A 253 10.82 1.44 -48.36
CA LEU A 253 9.75 1.40 -47.36
C LEU A 253 8.89 2.64 -47.53
N VAL A 254 7.73 2.46 -48.17
CA VAL A 254 6.60 3.37 -47.99
C VAL A 254 6.28 3.31 -46.50
N LEU A 255 6.83 4.27 -45.75
CA LEU A 255 6.57 4.44 -44.34
C LEU A 255 5.07 4.66 -44.21
N SER A 256 4.34 3.63 -43.81
CA SER A 256 3.03 3.81 -43.19
C SER A 256 3.28 4.72 -42.00
N LYS A 257 3.02 6.02 -42.17
CA LYS A 257 3.13 7.07 -41.16
C LYS A 257 2.39 6.62 -39.91
N ARG A 258 3.09 5.97 -38.99
CA ARG A 258 2.64 5.75 -37.63
C ARG A 258 3.56 6.60 -36.76
N PRO A 259 3.03 7.61 -36.06
CA PRO A 259 3.86 8.46 -35.22
C PRO A 259 4.54 7.63 -34.13
N VAL A 260 5.81 7.95 -33.89
CA VAL A 260 6.79 7.22 -33.06
C VAL A 260 6.43 7.22 -31.56
N PHE A 261 5.32 7.82 -31.15
CA PHE A 261 4.90 7.88 -29.76
C PHE A 261 3.45 7.44 -29.61
N LEU A 262 3.24 6.13 -29.49
CA LEU A 262 2.02 5.58 -28.92
C LEU A 262 2.41 4.47 -27.95
N ILE A 263 2.68 4.88 -26.71
CA ILE A 263 2.69 3.97 -25.56
C ILE A 263 1.24 3.48 -25.43
N LYS A 264 1.03 2.18 -25.66
CA LYS A 264 -0.26 1.50 -25.50
C LYS A 264 -0.69 1.45 -24.04
#